data_AF-A0A2V8UPX6-F1
#
_entry.id   AF-A0A2V8UPX6-F1
#
_cell.length_a   1.000
_cell.length_b   1.000
_cell.length_c   1.000
_cell.angle_alpha   90.00
_cell.angle_beta   90.00
_cell.angle_gamma   90.00
#
_symmetry.space_group_name_H-M   'P 1'
#
loop_
_entity.id
_entity.type
_entity.pdbx_description
1 polymer ?
#
loop_
_entity_poly.entity_id
_entity_poly.type
_entity_poly.pdbx_seq_one_letter_code
_entity_poly.pdbx_strand_id
1 'polypeptide(L)'
;MACLAGNLAGEGCRSASGPLLSQRIHTFEAREEFRLPALIRLGRENGLCFGIEEADNFNQRITLSLADIDARSAISAILGSTQDYDISVLHNVILIRDKRLRPPKYLSVRLPRFSIPRSTLVSAELNLWMTVEMYLDPSSKGFAGDRPPGDPTDQVGPFDLREQMVRGLLCRIVENSKGTTWISNPIESPVAPAFINGLWTFVLYRMQND
;
A
#
# COMPACT_ATOMS: atom_id res chain seq x y z
N MET A 1 0.67 -33.31 19.17
CA MET A 1 1.46 -32.17 18.68
C MET A 1 0.47 -31.20 18.05
N ALA A 2 0.01 -30.21 18.81
CA ALA A 2 -1.05 -29.30 18.39
C ALA A 2 -0.42 -28.09 17.70
N CYS A 3 -0.63 -27.94 16.39
CA CYS A 3 -0.36 -26.69 15.70
C CYS A 3 -1.38 -25.66 16.18
N LEU A 4 -0.92 -24.70 16.98
CA LEU A 4 -1.63 -23.46 17.21
C LEU A 4 -1.63 -22.70 15.89
N ALA A 5 -2.68 -22.87 15.10
CA ALA A 5 -3.07 -21.88 14.10
C ALA A 5 -3.46 -20.63 14.88
N GLY A 6 -2.45 -19.78 15.16
CA GLY A 6 -2.69 -18.44 15.66
C GLY A 6 -3.59 -17.74 14.66
N ASN A 7 -4.75 -17.28 15.13
CA ASN A 7 -5.62 -16.37 14.41
C ASN A 7 -4.80 -15.13 14.02
N LEU A 8 -4.14 -15.16 12.86
CA LEU A 8 -3.59 -13.98 12.19
C LEU A 8 -4.73 -13.25 11.50
N ALA A 9 -5.76 -12.90 12.28
CA ALA A 9 -6.69 -11.87 11.91
C ALA A 9 -5.92 -10.55 12.00
N GLY A 10 -5.16 -10.23 10.94
CA GLY A 10 -4.47 -8.95 10.73
C GLY A 10 -5.17 -7.76 11.37
N GLU A 11 -4.58 -7.29 12.45
CA GLU A 11 -4.68 -5.90 12.87
C GLU A 11 -4.18 -5.10 11.66
N GLY A 12 -4.99 -4.16 11.15
CA GLY A 12 -4.67 -3.45 9.91
C GLY A 12 -3.39 -2.61 10.00
N CYS A 13 -3.30 -1.53 9.23
CA CYS A 13 -2.19 -0.57 9.31
C CYS A 13 -2.11 0.17 10.68
N ARG A 14 -2.85 -0.30 11.69
CA ARG A 14 -3.07 0.33 12.98
C ARG A 14 -2.03 -0.12 13.98
N SER A 15 -1.04 0.76 14.12
CA SER A 15 -0.34 1.07 15.36
C SER A 15 0.38 -0.10 16.04
N ALA A 16 1.47 -0.54 15.43
CA ALA A 16 2.57 -1.07 16.22
C ALA A 16 2.97 -0.02 17.26
N SER A 17 3.05 -0.39 18.54
CA SER A 17 3.51 0.47 19.61
C SER A 17 5.01 0.76 19.43
N GLY A 18 5.34 1.73 18.59
CA GLY A 18 6.71 2.15 18.29
C GLY A 18 6.94 2.59 16.84
N PRO A 19 8.15 3.04 16.49
CA PRO A 19 8.48 3.40 15.11
C PRO A 19 8.35 2.17 14.20
N LEU A 20 7.49 2.24 13.17
CA LEU A 20 7.21 1.11 12.25
C LEU A 20 8.47 0.44 11.68
N LEU A 21 9.48 1.24 11.33
CA LEU A 21 10.73 0.74 10.77
C LEU A 21 11.64 0.01 11.77
N SER A 22 11.38 0.17 13.07
CA SER A 22 12.06 -0.53 14.15
C SER A 22 11.26 -1.72 14.68
N GLN A 23 10.04 -1.96 14.17
CA GLN A 23 9.24 -3.12 14.52
C GLN A 23 10.02 -4.41 14.22
N ARG A 24 9.97 -5.37 15.14
CA ARG A 24 10.63 -6.66 14.98
C ARG A 24 9.83 -7.58 14.07
N ILE A 25 10.53 -8.14 13.09
CA ILE A 25 10.08 -9.21 12.22
C ILE A 25 10.67 -10.49 12.80
N HIS A 26 9.80 -11.34 13.37
CA HIS A 26 10.24 -12.55 14.05
C HIS A 26 10.81 -13.58 13.09
N THR A 27 10.07 -13.90 12.04
CA THR A 27 10.48 -14.85 10.99
C THR A 27 9.87 -14.46 9.66
N PHE A 28 10.65 -14.49 8.59
CA PHE A 28 10.18 -14.33 7.23
C PHE A 28 11.07 -15.11 6.26
N GLU A 29 10.49 -15.98 5.45
CA GLU A 29 11.21 -16.74 4.42
C GLU A 29 10.62 -16.47 3.05
N ALA A 30 11.47 -16.30 2.03
CA ALA A 30 11.09 -16.25 0.63
C ALA A 30 12.01 -17.20 -0.17
N ARG A 31 11.44 -17.97 -1.10
CA ARG A 31 12.17 -18.97 -1.91
C ARG A 31 11.80 -18.80 -3.37
N GLU A 32 12.78 -18.38 -4.18
CA GLU A 32 12.58 -18.07 -5.61
C GLU A 32 11.38 -17.15 -5.87
N GLU A 33 11.06 -16.26 -4.92
CA GLU A 33 9.89 -15.38 -4.97
C GLU A 33 10.27 -14.04 -5.58
N PHE A 34 9.38 -13.40 -6.34
CA PHE A 34 9.63 -12.04 -6.81
C PHE A 34 9.59 -11.04 -5.64
N ARG A 35 10.38 -9.97 -5.71
CA ARG A 35 10.49 -8.97 -4.63
C ARG A 35 9.16 -8.32 -4.26
N LEU A 36 8.33 -7.92 -5.23
CA LEU A 36 7.06 -7.25 -4.93
C LEU A 36 6.09 -8.17 -4.15
N PRO A 37 5.81 -9.41 -4.62
CA PRO A 37 5.08 -10.39 -3.81
C PRO A 37 5.66 -10.58 -2.42
N ALA A 38 6.99 -10.71 -2.31
CA ALA A 38 7.65 -10.88 -1.02
C ALA A 38 7.43 -9.67 -0.09
N LEU A 39 7.50 -8.43 -0.61
CA LEU A 39 7.19 -7.22 0.15
C LEU A 39 5.73 -7.19 0.59
N ILE A 40 4.79 -7.44 -0.32
CA ILE A 40 3.34 -7.46 0.01
C ILE A 40 3.07 -8.51 1.09
N ARG A 41 3.68 -9.69 0.98
CA ARG A 41 3.53 -10.78 1.96
C ARG A 41 4.17 -10.44 3.29
N LEU A 42 5.36 -9.84 3.31
CA LEU A 42 5.99 -9.31 4.53
C LEU A 42 5.02 -8.35 5.24
N GLY A 43 4.37 -7.47 4.48
CA GLY A 43 3.38 -6.52 5.01
C GLY A 43 2.18 -7.21 5.63
N ARG A 44 1.58 -8.14 4.90
CA ARG A 44 0.45 -8.94 5.38
C ARG A 44 0.77 -9.72 6.65
N GLU A 45 1.92 -10.39 6.69
CA GLU A 45 2.30 -11.27 7.81
C GLU A 45 2.70 -10.47 9.07
N ASN A 46 3.11 -9.20 8.92
CA ASN A 46 3.65 -8.39 10.02
C ASN A 46 2.85 -7.10 10.28
N GLY A 47 1.69 -6.91 9.66
CA GLY A 47 0.87 -5.71 9.82
C GLY A 47 1.53 -4.41 9.31
N LEU A 48 2.45 -4.51 8.34
CA LEU A 48 3.12 -3.35 7.77
C LEU A 48 2.40 -2.94 6.47
N CYS A 49 2.03 -1.68 6.36
CA CYS A 49 1.42 -1.16 5.14
C CYS A 49 2.42 -0.36 4.32
N PHE A 50 2.33 -0.51 3.00
CA PHE A 50 3.32 0.06 2.08
C PHE A 50 2.70 1.05 1.11
N GLY A 51 3.49 2.06 0.78
CA GLY A 51 3.33 2.89 -0.41
C GLY A 51 4.55 2.71 -1.30
N ILE A 52 4.35 2.18 -2.49
CA ILE A 52 5.43 1.87 -3.42
C ILE A 52 5.39 2.88 -4.56
N GLU A 53 6.41 3.74 -4.62
CA GLU A 53 6.59 4.73 -5.67
C GLU A 53 7.54 4.17 -6.73
N GLU A 54 6.96 3.66 -7.82
CA GLU A 54 7.57 3.22 -9.08
C GLU A 54 8.79 2.29 -8.93
N ALA A 55 8.67 1.05 -9.39
CA ALA A 55 9.71 0.06 -9.17
C ALA A 55 9.98 -0.81 -10.39
N ASP A 56 11.07 -0.54 -11.11
CA ASP A 56 11.52 -1.35 -12.25
C ASP A 56 12.11 -2.71 -11.85
N ASN A 57 12.64 -2.86 -10.63
CA ASN A 57 13.44 -4.03 -10.24
C ASN A 57 12.72 -5.02 -9.32
N PHE A 58 11.40 -4.99 -9.29
CA PHE A 58 10.61 -5.88 -8.43
C PHE A 58 10.31 -7.26 -9.01
N ASN A 59 10.64 -7.46 -10.28
CA ASN A 59 10.57 -8.74 -10.98
C ASN A 59 11.83 -9.60 -10.78
N GLN A 60 12.79 -9.16 -9.96
CA GLN A 60 13.90 -10.01 -9.57
C GLN A 60 13.44 -11.05 -8.54
N ARG A 61 13.89 -12.31 -8.71
CA ARG A 61 13.65 -13.38 -7.73
C ARG A 61 14.64 -13.30 -6.58
N ILE A 62 14.18 -13.65 -5.38
CA ILE A 62 14.98 -13.69 -4.16
C ILE A 62 14.78 -15.02 -3.44
N THR A 63 15.85 -15.45 -2.77
CA THR A 63 15.84 -16.55 -1.81
C THR A 63 16.52 -16.06 -0.54
N LEU A 64 15.75 -15.94 0.56
CA LEU A 64 16.23 -15.42 1.84
C LEU A 64 15.44 -16.00 3.02
N SER A 65 16.10 -16.08 4.17
CA SER A 65 15.50 -16.42 5.46
C SER A 65 15.94 -15.35 6.46
N LEU A 66 14.97 -14.69 7.08
CA LEU A 66 15.15 -13.61 8.04
C LEU A 66 14.57 -14.07 9.37
N ALA A 67 15.31 -13.83 10.45
CA ALA A 67 14.86 -14.09 11.79
C ALA A 67 15.31 -12.95 12.70
N ASP A 68 14.40 -12.52 13.58
CA ASP A 68 14.62 -11.48 14.58
C ASP A 68 15.41 -10.28 14.03
N ILE A 69 14.78 -9.55 13.11
CA ILE A 69 15.37 -8.37 12.47
C ILE A 69 14.36 -7.21 12.47
N ASP A 70 14.81 -5.96 12.38
CA ASP A 70 13.90 -4.82 12.26
C ASP A 70 13.29 -4.72 10.84
N ALA A 71 12.12 -4.09 10.75
CA ALA A 71 11.37 -3.96 9.50
C ALA A 71 12.19 -3.24 8.40
N ARG A 72 12.96 -2.19 8.72
CA ARG A 72 13.81 -1.51 7.72
C ARG A 72 14.82 -2.48 7.11
N SER A 73 15.50 -3.26 7.94
CA SER A 73 16.49 -4.22 7.51
C SER A 73 15.87 -5.39 6.73
N ALA A 74 14.69 -5.86 7.13
CA ALA A 74 13.94 -6.87 6.38
C ALA A 74 13.54 -6.38 4.98
N ILE A 75 12.99 -5.17 4.89
CA ILE A 75 12.63 -4.53 3.61
C ILE A 75 13.89 -4.38 2.75
N SER A 76 14.98 -3.90 3.33
CA SER A 76 16.26 -3.71 2.61
C SER A 76 16.82 -5.03 2.06
N ALA A 77 16.70 -6.13 2.82
CA ALA A 77 17.12 -7.46 2.38
C ALA A 77 16.30 -7.94 1.18
N ILE A 78 14.98 -7.70 1.18
CA ILE A 78 14.11 -8.03 0.04
C ILE A 78 14.47 -7.18 -1.18
N LEU A 79 14.69 -5.87 -0.99
CA LEU A 79 15.06 -4.94 -2.05
C LEU A 79 16.46 -5.22 -2.64
N GLY A 80 17.34 -5.87 -1.88
CA GLY A 80 18.70 -6.22 -2.29
C GLY A 80 19.69 -5.05 -2.28
N SER A 81 19.27 -3.86 -1.85
CA SER A 81 20.12 -2.67 -1.71
C SER A 81 19.50 -1.65 -0.75
N THR A 82 20.31 -1.12 0.16
CA THR A 82 19.92 0.01 1.05
C THR A 82 20.19 1.37 0.42
N GLN A 83 21.04 1.42 -0.61
CA GLN A 83 21.49 2.68 -1.21
C GLN A 83 20.59 3.11 -2.36
N ASP A 84 20.03 2.16 -3.11
CA ASP A 84 19.19 2.44 -4.28
C ASP A 84 17.78 2.87 -3.91
N TYR A 85 17.34 2.56 -2.69
CA TYR A 85 15.99 2.85 -2.22
C TYR A 85 15.98 3.88 -1.10
N ASP A 86 14.97 4.73 -1.12
CA ASP A 86 14.59 5.58 -0.01
C ASP A 86 13.42 4.90 0.73
N ILE A 87 13.61 4.68 2.04
CA ILE A 87 12.63 4.02 2.91
C ILE A 87 12.30 4.97 4.04
N SER A 88 11.08 5.49 4.02
CA SER A 88 10.56 6.48 4.96
C SER A 88 9.17 6.08 5.47
N VAL A 89 8.61 6.85 6.40
CA VAL A 89 7.26 6.63 6.93
C VAL A 89 6.44 7.90 6.74
N LEU A 90 5.23 7.75 6.23
CA LEU A 90 4.23 8.81 6.11
C LEU A 90 2.87 8.28 6.53
N HIS A 91 2.23 8.89 7.53
CA HIS A 91 0.91 8.46 8.04
C HIS A 91 0.86 6.96 8.36
N ASN A 92 1.85 6.44 9.11
CA ASN A 92 1.96 5.01 9.43
C ASN A 92 1.99 4.06 8.20
N VAL A 93 2.36 4.58 7.03
CA VAL A 93 2.64 3.81 5.83
C VAL A 93 4.13 3.90 5.52
N ILE A 94 4.76 2.75 5.31
CA ILE A 94 6.17 2.69 4.90
C ILE A 94 6.25 3.00 3.41
N LEU A 95 6.88 4.11 3.08
CA LEU A 95 7.12 4.51 1.70
C LEU A 95 8.43 3.91 1.20
N ILE A 96 8.37 3.25 0.04
CA ILE A 96 9.51 2.68 -0.67
C ILE A 96 9.59 3.37 -2.02
N ARG A 97 10.72 4.03 -2.29
CA ARG A 97 10.97 4.75 -3.54
C ARG A 97 12.33 4.36 -4.11
N ASP A 98 12.38 3.97 -5.38
CA ASP A 98 13.65 3.81 -6.10
C ASP A 98 14.25 5.20 -6.37
N LYS A 99 15.45 5.49 -5.85
CA LYS A 99 16.10 6.80 -6.00
C LYS A 99 16.51 7.11 -7.44
N ARG A 100 16.59 6.10 -8.29
CA ARG A 100 16.98 6.23 -9.71
C ARG A 100 15.79 6.67 -10.57
N LEU A 101 14.58 6.43 -10.09
CA LEU A 101 13.34 6.72 -10.80
C LEU A 101 12.71 8.01 -10.26
N ARG A 102 11.97 8.69 -11.14
CA ARG A 102 11.25 9.91 -10.76
C ARG A 102 9.80 9.54 -10.52
N PRO A 103 9.28 9.65 -9.29
CA PRO A 103 7.92 9.27 -9.00
C PRO A 103 6.93 10.03 -9.90
N PRO A 104 5.78 9.43 -10.25
CA PRO A 104 4.77 10.07 -11.06
C PRO A 104 4.39 11.46 -10.54
N LYS A 105 4.33 12.44 -11.45
CA LYS A 105 4.11 13.86 -11.10
C LYS A 105 2.82 14.06 -10.29
N TYR A 106 1.79 13.26 -10.56
CA TYR A 106 0.50 13.35 -9.86
C TYR A 106 0.63 13.13 -8.35
N LEU A 107 1.60 12.34 -7.87
CA LEU A 107 1.80 12.09 -6.44
C LEU A 107 2.13 13.36 -5.65
N SER A 108 2.69 14.36 -6.33
CA SER A 108 3.08 15.64 -5.73
C SER A 108 2.03 16.74 -5.96
N VAL A 109 0.95 16.46 -6.69
CA VAL A 109 -0.18 17.38 -6.86
C VAL A 109 -0.87 17.58 -5.53
N ARG A 110 -1.15 18.84 -5.19
CA ARG A 110 -1.95 19.22 -4.02
C ARG A 110 -3.40 19.42 -4.46
N LEU A 111 -4.30 18.64 -3.87
CA LEU A 111 -5.73 18.83 -4.07
C LEU A 111 -6.22 19.94 -3.11
N PRO A 112 -6.99 20.93 -3.58
CA PRO A 112 -7.53 21.99 -2.73
C PRO A 112 -8.37 21.45 -1.58
N ARG A 113 -9.17 20.41 -1.87
CA ARG A 113 -9.96 19.68 -0.88
C ARG A 113 -10.16 18.24 -1.34
N PHE A 114 -10.05 17.31 -0.40
CA PHE A 114 -10.52 15.94 -0.54
C PHE A 114 -11.46 15.64 0.62
N SER A 115 -12.71 15.33 0.30
CA SER A 115 -13.76 15.11 1.29
C SER A 115 -14.56 13.88 0.93
N ILE A 116 -14.62 12.92 1.85
CA ILE A 116 -15.45 11.72 1.73
C ILE A 116 -16.10 11.39 3.07
N PRO A 117 -17.34 10.85 3.09
CA PRO A 117 -17.89 10.26 4.30
C PRO A 117 -17.11 9.00 4.70
N ARG A 118 -17.49 8.39 5.82
CA ARG A 118 -17.05 7.02 6.14
C ARG A 118 -17.51 6.10 4.99
N SER A 119 -16.58 5.37 4.39
CA SER A 119 -16.87 4.48 3.24
C SER A 119 -15.94 3.28 3.22
N THR A 120 -16.24 2.27 2.39
CA THR A 120 -15.32 1.16 2.13
C THR A 120 -14.00 1.68 1.56
N LEU A 121 -12.91 0.94 1.80
CA LEU A 121 -11.60 1.24 1.24
C LEU A 121 -11.65 1.44 -0.29
N VAL A 122 -12.31 0.52 -1.01
CA VAL A 122 -12.48 0.58 -2.47
C VAL A 122 -13.24 1.85 -2.89
N SER A 123 -14.29 2.22 -2.14
CA SER A 123 -15.03 3.47 -2.42
C SER A 123 -14.18 4.72 -2.18
N ALA A 124 -13.34 4.72 -1.14
CA ALA A 124 -12.45 5.84 -0.83
C ALA A 124 -11.34 5.99 -1.88
N GLU A 125 -10.74 4.87 -2.29
CA GLU A 125 -9.75 4.82 -3.38
C GLU A 125 -10.35 5.38 -4.67
N LEU A 126 -11.54 4.91 -5.05
CA LEU A 126 -12.24 5.36 -6.24
C LEU A 126 -12.51 6.87 -6.20
N ASN A 127 -13.02 7.38 -5.08
CA ASN A 127 -13.27 8.81 -4.92
C ASN A 127 -11.97 9.63 -5.05
N LEU A 128 -10.87 9.14 -4.49
CA LEU A 128 -9.58 9.80 -4.66
C LEU A 128 -9.13 9.78 -6.12
N TRP A 129 -9.21 8.63 -6.80
CA TRP A 129 -8.87 8.52 -8.21
C TRP A 129 -9.68 9.49 -9.07
N MET A 130 -11.00 9.48 -8.95
CA MET A 130 -11.88 10.39 -9.69
C MET A 130 -11.55 11.87 -9.42
N THR A 131 -11.26 12.22 -8.16
CA THR A 131 -10.89 13.58 -7.78
C THR A 131 -9.56 14.00 -8.44
N VAL A 132 -8.57 13.10 -8.45
CA VAL A 132 -7.27 13.38 -9.07
C VAL A 132 -7.41 13.49 -10.59
N GLU A 133 -8.12 12.58 -11.23
CA GLU A 133 -8.38 12.63 -12.69
C GLU A 133 -9.08 13.93 -13.10
N MET A 134 -10.15 14.33 -12.41
CA MET A 134 -10.83 15.60 -12.72
C MET A 134 -9.96 16.83 -12.45
N TYR A 135 -9.03 16.74 -11.50
CA TYR A 135 -8.08 17.82 -11.25
C TYR A 135 -7.02 17.90 -12.36
N LEU A 136 -6.55 16.76 -12.86
CA LEU A 136 -5.54 16.69 -13.93
C LEU A 136 -6.13 17.01 -15.30
N ASP A 137 -7.37 16.59 -15.57
CA ASP A 137 -8.12 16.89 -16.78
C ASP A 137 -9.53 17.42 -16.44
N PRO A 138 -9.67 18.75 -16.31
CA PRO A 138 -10.96 19.38 -16.06
C PRO A 138 -11.97 19.23 -17.21
N SER A 139 -11.56 18.75 -18.39
CA SER A 139 -12.46 18.54 -19.54
C SER A 139 -13.24 17.21 -19.45
N SER A 140 -12.87 16.34 -18.50
CA SER A 140 -13.58 15.09 -18.23
C SER A 140 -15.03 15.34 -17.82
N LYS A 141 -15.97 14.65 -18.48
CA LYS A 141 -17.42 14.80 -18.27
C LYS A 141 -18.00 13.90 -17.17
N GLY A 142 -17.14 13.20 -16.44
CA GLY A 142 -17.52 12.26 -15.37
C GLY A 142 -17.15 10.82 -15.68
N PHE A 143 -17.46 9.93 -14.73
CA PHE A 143 -17.07 8.52 -14.75
C PHE A 143 -18.29 7.62 -14.78
N ALA A 144 -18.33 6.63 -15.66
CA ALA A 144 -19.39 5.63 -15.75
C ALA A 144 -18.82 4.22 -15.52
N GLY A 145 -19.62 3.32 -14.93
CA GLY A 145 -19.26 1.91 -14.73
C GLY A 145 -19.82 1.29 -13.46
N ASP A 146 -19.97 -0.04 -13.47
CA ASP A 146 -20.25 -0.84 -12.29
C ASP A 146 -18.97 -1.15 -11.53
N ARG A 147 -19.06 -1.29 -10.20
CA ARG A 147 -17.88 -1.35 -9.34
C ARG A 147 -18.11 -2.27 -8.14
N PRO A 148 -17.09 -3.05 -7.76
CA PRO A 148 -17.19 -3.91 -6.58
C PRO A 148 -17.41 -3.05 -5.33
N PRO A 149 -18.33 -3.44 -4.42
CA PRO A 149 -18.60 -2.68 -3.20
C PRO A 149 -17.40 -2.66 -2.22
N GLY A 150 -16.46 -3.60 -2.38
CA GLY A 150 -15.36 -3.85 -1.46
C GLY A 150 -15.80 -4.56 -0.18
N ASP A 151 -14.86 -4.78 0.75
CA ASP A 151 -15.15 -5.34 2.06
C ASP A 151 -15.95 -4.33 2.91
N PRO A 152 -17.22 -4.62 3.28
CA PRO A 152 -18.04 -3.71 4.08
C PRO A 152 -17.47 -3.48 5.48
N THR A 153 -16.57 -4.34 5.95
CA THR A 153 -15.94 -4.22 7.26
C THR A 153 -14.65 -3.39 7.23
N ASP A 154 -14.07 -3.11 6.06
CA ASP A 154 -12.88 -2.28 5.90
C ASP A 154 -13.25 -0.84 5.55
N GLN A 155 -13.62 -0.09 6.59
CA GLN A 155 -14.17 1.26 6.47
C GLN A 155 -13.13 2.33 6.82
N VAL A 156 -12.87 3.26 5.90
CA VAL A 156 -11.90 4.35 6.03
C VAL A 156 -12.59 5.73 6.08
N GLY A 157 -11.85 6.77 6.44
CA GLY A 157 -12.41 8.12 6.61
C GLY A 157 -13.09 8.30 7.96
N PRO A 158 -14.14 9.14 8.09
CA PRO A 158 -14.43 10.22 7.15
C PRO A 158 -13.21 11.13 7.00
N PHE A 159 -13.07 11.78 5.85
CA PHE A 159 -12.00 12.75 5.61
C PHE A 159 -12.63 14.08 5.18
N ASP A 160 -12.10 15.16 5.74
CA ASP A 160 -12.25 16.51 5.20
C ASP A 160 -10.90 17.20 5.29
N LEU A 161 -10.11 17.03 4.23
CA LEU A 161 -8.70 17.40 4.20
C LEU A 161 -8.48 18.44 3.11
N ARG A 162 -7.60 19.42 3.39
CA ARG A 162 -7.28 20.52 2.48
C ARG A 162 -5.80 20.56 2.16
N GLU A 163 -5.48 21.00 0.95
CA GLU A 163 -4.10 21.24 0.48
C GLU A 163 -3.17 20.02 0.64
N GLN A 164 -3.74 18.81 0.60
CA GLN A 164 -2.97 17.57 0.76
C GLN A 164 -2.41 17.13 -0.59
N MET A 165 -1.16 16.65 -0.56
CA MET A 165 -0.60 15.96 -1.71
C MET A 165 -1.32 14.62 -1.92
N VAL A 166 -1.47 14.18 -3.18
CA VAL A 166 -2.05 12.87 -3.51
C VAL A 166 -1.35 11.74 -2.76
N ARG A 167 -0.01 11.75 -2.69
CA ARG A 167 0.77 10.80 -1.87
C ARG A 167 0.28 10.72 -0.41
N GLY A 168 0.06 11.88 0.21
CA GLY A 168 -0.40 11.95 1.59
C GLY A 168 -1.81 11.40 1.74
N LEU A 169 -2.69 11.65 0.77
CA LEU A 169 -4.06 11.11 0.76
C LEU A 169 -4.07 9.58 0.59
N LEU A 170 -3.25 9.03 -0.32
CA LEU A 170 -3.08 7.58 -0.46
C LEU A 170 -2.63 6.94 0.85
N CYS A 171 -1.63 7.53 1.51
CA CYS A 171 -1.14 7.03 2.80
C CYS A 171 -2.22 7.12 3.89
N ARG A 172 -3.01 8.20 3.95
CA ARG A 172 -4.10 8.32 4.94
C ARG A 172 -5.22 7.32 4.72
N ILE A 173 -5.57 7.03 3.46
CA ILE A 173 -6.55 6.01 3.13
C ILE A 173 -6.04 4.65 3.59
N VAL A 174 -4.80 4.28 3.22
CA VAL A 174 -4.19 3.00 3.60
C VAL A 174 -4.04 2.89 5.11
N GLU A 175 -3.56 3.92 5.81
CA GLU A 175 -3.46 3.95 7.29
C GLU A 175 -4.77 3.57 7.98
N ASN A 176 -5.89 4.00 7.42
CA ASN A 176 -7.21 3.76 8.02
C ASN A 176 -7.77 2.37 7.71
N SER A 177 -7.14 1.61 6.81
CA SER A 177 -7.62 0.30 6.35
C SER A 177 -7.20 -0.86 7.23
N LYS A 178 -7.76 -2.05 6.95
CA LYS A 178 -7.44 -3.33 7.58
C LYS A 178 -6.21 -4.02 6.99
N GLY A 179 -5.42 -3.34 6.17
CA GLY A 179 -4.18 -3.86 5.59
C GLY A 179 -4.20 -3.78 4.07
N THR A 180 -3.42 -2.83 3.53
CA THR A 180 -3.36 -2.56 2.10
C THR A 180 -2.00 -2.01 1.73
N THR A 181 -1.54 -2.33 0.52
CA THR A 181 -0.44 -1.62 -0.15
C THR A 181 -1.00 -0.79 -1.29
N TRP A 182 -0.54 0.45 -1.45
CA TRP A 182 -0.74 1.19 -2.69
C TRP A 182 0.55 1.18 -3.53
N ILE A 183 0.41 1.07 -4.85
CA ILE A 183 1.52 1.04 -5.81
C ILE A 183 1.25 2.09 -6.88
N SER A 184 2.19 2.99 -7.12
CA SER A 184 2.06 3.98 -8.19
C SER A 184 2.26 3.36 -9.57
N ASN A 185 1.54 3.90 -10.56
CA ASN A 185 1.37 3.39 -11.91
C ASN A 185 0.59 2.07 -11.92
N PRO A 186 -0.32 1.86 -12.89
CA PRO A 186 -0.98 0.57 -13.05
C PRO A 186 0.08 -0.47 -13.41
N ILE A 187 0.34 -1.38 -12.48
CA ILE A 187 1.13 -2.57 -12.73
C ILE A 187 0.17 -3.76 -12.66
N GLU A 188 0.32 -4.71 -13.58
CA GLU A 188 -0.22 -6.04 -13.35
C GLU A 188 0.50 -6.62 -12.13
N SER A 189 -0.17 -6.53 -10.98
CA SER A 189 0.31 -7.16 -9.75
C SER A 189 0.03 -8.65 -9.85
N PRO A 190 1.01 -9.54 -9.57
CA PRO A 190 0.77 -10.97 -9.43
C PRO A 190 -0.13 -11.32 -8.23
N VAL A 191 -0.43 -10.34 -7.37
CA VAL A 191 -1.45 -10.39 -6.31
C VAL A 191 -2.68 -9.65 -6.81
N ALA A 192 -3.85 -10.30 -6.73
CA ALA A 192 -5.10 -9.75 -7.23
C ALA A 192 -5.36 -8.32 -6.68
N PRO A 193 -5.57 -7.33 -7.57
CA PRO A 193 -5.82 -5.95 -7.18
C PRO A 193 -7.23 -5.79 -6.60
N ALA A 194 -7.40 -4.86 -5.65
CA ALA A 194 -8.73 -4.42 -5.22
C ALA A 194 -9.45 -3.65 -6.35
N PHE A 195 -8.66 -2.81 -7.02
CA PHE A 195 -9.05 -1.96 -8.13
C PHE A 195 -7.78 -1.52 -8.86
N ILE A 196 -7.73 -1.65 -10.18
CA ILE A 196 -6.70 -1.04 -11.02
C ILE A 196 -7.32 0.21 -11.63
N ASN A 197 -6.69 1.36 -11.41
CA ASN A 197 -7.04 2.58 -12.12
C ASN A 197 -5.86 3.08 -12.97
N GLY A 198 -6.08 4.14 -13.74
CA GLY A 198 -5.06 4.68 -14.66
C GLY A 198 -3.80 5.24 -13.96
N LEU A 199 -3.84 5.43 -12.64
CA LEU A 199 -2.81 6.12 -11.87
C LEU A 199 -2.10 5.21 -10.86
N TRP A 200 -2.82 4.38 -10.11
CA TRP A 200 -2.28 3.48 -9.07
C TRP A 200 -3.12 2.22 -8.90
N THR A 201 -2.59 1.28 -8.12
CA THR A 201 -3.26 0.03 -7.74
C THR A 201 -3.24 -0.13 -6.21
N PHE A 202 -4.39 -0.46 -5.62
CA PHE A 202 -4.45 -0.99 -4.25
C PHE A 202 -4.40 -2.52 -4.25
N VAL A 203 -3.52 -3.07 -3.42
CA VAL A 203 -3.38 -4.51 -3.17
C VAL A 203 -3.83 -4.80 -1.75
N LEU A 204 -4.94 -5.52 -1.61
CA LEU A 204 -5.50 -5.89 -0.32
C LEU A 204 -4.72 -7.04 0.32
N TYR A 205 -4.52 -6.98 1.63
CA TYR A 205 -3.89 -8.09 2.36
C TYR A 205 -4.87 -9.22 2.67
N ARG A 206 -6.17 -8.94 2.62
CA ARG A 206 -7.24 -9.93 2.67
C ARG A 206 -8.04 -9.86 1.38
N MET A 207 -8.12 -10.98 0.68
CA MET A 207 -9.15 -11.20 -0.32
C MET A 207 -10.44 -11.56 0.41
N GLN A 208 -11.57 -11.03 -0.05
CA GLN A 208 -12.88 -11.45 0.38
C GLN A 208 -13.04 -12.92 -0.06
N ASN A 209 -13.03 -13.86 0.89
CA ASN A 209 -13.50 -15.21 0.59
C ASN A 209 -15.03 -15.13 0.59
N ASP A 210 -15.64 -15.49 -0.53
CA ASP A 210 -17.06 -15.83 -0.61
C ASP A 210 -17.40 -17.02 0.31
#